data_AF-A0A1H4CPH1-F1
#
_entry.id   AF-A0A1H4CPH1-F1
#
_cell.length_a   1.000
_cell.length_b   1.000
_cell.length_c   1.000
_cell.angle_alpha   90.00
_cell.angle_beta   90.00
_cell.angle_gamma   90.00
#
_symmetry.space_group_name_H-M   'P 1'
#
loop_
_entity.id
_entity.type
_entity.pdbx_description
1 polymer ?
#
loop_
_entity_poly.entity_id
_entity_poly.type
_entity_poly.pdbx_seq_one_letter_code
_entity_poly.pdbx_strand_id
1 'polypeptide(L)'
;MDEETKVKLRRYRKNIELNGKAMLLVGCWTVVKYFMIICFSDKTIMDLMGVTEEELEEYGAFMTVTFFLIMGIIVLMYIYLGRRAIKYAKGKSKRLFFLVFAALFLILTVLGLPGYFIEIKEDLTQIDTILAALFVDITTCFALGDMIYAAIQVKRLSKGTVLSEV
;
A
#
# COMPACT_ATOMS: atom_id res chain seq x y z
N MET A 1 -24.12 -13.12 -22.67
CA MET A 1 -23.05 -12.12 -22.43
C MET A 1 -22.33 -11.83 -23.74
N ASP A 2 -22.40 -10.58 -24.19
CA ASP A 2 -21.68 -10.12 -25.39
C ASP A 2 -20.15 -10.30 -25.22
N GLU A 3 -19.46 -10.65 -26.31
CA GLU A 3 -18.02 -10.94 -26.29
C GLU A 3 -17.20 -9.73 -25.78
N GLU A 4 -17.63 -8.51 -26.10
CA GLU A 4 -16.97 -7.30 -25.62
C GLU A 4 -17.00 -7.20 -24.08
N THR A 5 -18.12 -7.58 -23.47
CA THR A 5 -18.28 -7.58 -22.01
C THR A 5 -17.38 -8.64 -21.35
N LYS A 6 -17.24 -9.82 -21.96
CA LYS A 6 -16.35 -10.88 -21.45
C LYS A 6 -14.90 -10.41 -21.43
N VAL A 7 -14.48 -9.79 -22.53
CA VAL A 7 -13.12 -9.27 -22.70
C VAL A 7 -12.82 -8.18 -21.66
N LYS A 8 -13.74 -7.21 -21.49
CA LYS A 8 -13.60 -6.15 -20.46
C LYS A 8 -13.49 -6.73 -19.05
N LEU A 9 -14.35 -7.69 -18.70
CA LEU A 9 -14.35 -8.31 -17.38
C LEU A 9 -13.06 -9.10 -17.11
N ARG A 10 -12.54 -9.82 -18.10
CA ARG A 10 -11.23 -10.50 -18.01
C ARG A 10 -10.10 -9.50 -17.80
N ARG A 11 -10.11 -8.38 -18.53
CA ARG A 11 -9.11 -7.30 -18.38
C ARG A 11 -9.12 -6.71 -16.97
N TYR A 12 -10.27 -6.30 -16.44
CA TYR A 12 -10.33 -5.73 -15.10
C TYR A 12 -9.92 -6.72 -14.01
N ARG A 13 -10.29 -8.00 -14.13
CA ARG A 13 -9.80 -9.04 -13.20
C ARG A 13 -8.27 -9.18 -13.27
N LYS A 14 -7.69 -9.14 -14.46
CA LYS A 14 -6.23 -9.19 -14.64
C LYS A 14 -5.55 -7.98 -13.99
N ASN A 15 -6.10 -6.78 -14.12
CA ASN A 15 -5.57 -5.58 -13.46
C ASN A 15 -5.62 -5.71 -11.93
N ILE A 16 -6.74 -6.17 -11.36
CA ILE A 16 -6.85 -6.41 -9.91
C ILE A 16 -5.81 -7.43 -9.45
N GLU A 17 -5.57 -8.50 -10.21
CA GLU A 17 -4.54 -9.49 -9.89
C GLU A 17 -3.13 -8.86 -9.93
N LEU A 18 -2.82 -8.10 -10.98
CA LEU A 18 -1.53 -7.44 -11.17
C LEU A 18 -1.26 -6.46 -10.03
N ASN A 19 -2.21 -5.57 -9.73
CA ASN A 19 -2.09 -4.59 -8.65
C ASN A 19 -2.05 -5.28 -7.28
N GLY A 20 -2.76 -6.40 -7.12
CA GLY A 20 -2.68 -7.24 -5.92
C GLY A 20 -1.27 -7.81 -5.70
N LYS A 21 -0.57 -8.21 -6.76
CA LYS A 21 0.85 -8.63 -6.69
C LYS A 21 1.75 -7.42 -6.41
N ALA A 22 1.48 -6.27 -7.00
CA ALA A 22 2.19 -5.04 -6.71
C ALA A 22 2.12 -4.70 -5.21
N MET A 23 0.96 -4.84 -4.55
CA MET A 23 0.85 -4.61 -3.11
C MET A 23 1.71 -5.57 -2.26
N LEU A 24 1.93 -6.80 -2.71
CA LEU A 24 2.85 -7.71 -2.03
C LEU A 24 4.30 -7.23 -2.17
N LEU A 25 4.68 -6.76 -3.36
CA LEU A 25 6.00 -6.19 -3.61
C LEU A 25 6.21 -4.89 -2.82
N VAL A 26 5.20 -4.03 -2.72
CA VAL A 26 5.24 -2.84 -1.88
C VAL A 26 5.42 -3.22 -0.41
N GLY A 27 4.72 -4.24 0.09
CA GLY A 27 4.95 -4.74 1.45
C GLY A 27 6.39 -5.22 1.68
N CYS A 28 6.99 -5.91 0.71
CA CYS A 28 8.41 -6.27 0.75
C CYS A 28 9.33 -5.04 0.71
N TRP A 29 9.01 -4.07 -0.16
CA TRP A 29 9.74 -2.81 -0.25
C TRP A 29 9.69 -2.03 1.06
N THR A 30 8.54 -1.99 1.75
CA THR A 30 8.42 -1.38 3.07
C THR A 30 9.45 -1.98 4.02
N VAL A 31 9.56 -3.30 4.11
CA VAL A 31 10.58 -3.97 4.96
C VAL A 31 11.99 -3.55 4.58
N VAL A 32 12.32 -3.53 3.27
CA VAL A 32 13.63 -3.10 2.79
C VAL A 32 13.92 -1.64 3.15
N LYS A 33 12.96 -0.73 2.97
CA LYS A 33 13.07 0.70 3.33
C LYS A 33 13.42 0.86 4.81
N TYR A 34 12.71 0.17 5.71
CA TYR A 34 13.00 0.26 7.14
C TYR A 34 14.35 -0.37 7.51
N PHE A 35 14.71 -1.48 6.88
CA PHE A 35 16.04 -2.05 7.05
C PHE A 35 17.13 -1.07 6.62
N MET A 36 16.94 -0.38 5.49
CA MET A 36 17.89 0.63 5.02
C MET A 36 18.00 1.81 5.99
N ILE A 37 16.87 2.31 6.50
CA ILE A 37 16.87 3.39 7.48
C ILE A 37 17.64 2.98 8.75
N ILE A 38 17.44 1.76 9.26
CA ILE A 38 18.11 1.30 10.49
C ILE A 38 19.61 1.05 10.26
N CYS A 39 20.01 0.52 9.10
CA CYS A 39 21.40 0.14 8.84
C CYS A 39 22.27 1.26 8.24
N PHE A 40 21.68 2.21 7.52
CA PHE A 40 22.41 3.20 6.72
C PHE A 40 22.03 4.65 7.04
N SER A 41 21.02 4.92 7.88
CA SER A 41 20.75 6.29 8.31
C SER A 41 21.58 6.62 9.53
N ASP A 42 22.17 7.81 9.56
CA ASP A 42 22.74 8.40 10.77
C ASP A 42 21.64 8.76 11.79
N LYS A 43 20.36 8.67 11.39
CA LYS A 43 19.20 8.85 12.26
C LYS A 43 19.02 7.65 13.16
N THR A 44 19.11 7.88 14.45
CA THR A 44 18.76 6.89 15.47
C THR A 44 17.25 6.67 15.51
N ILE A 45 16.80 5.58 16.15
CA ILE A 45 15.37 5.35 16.42
C ILE A 45 14.75 6.55 17.15
N MET A 46 15.54 7.23 17.99
CA MET A 46 15.17 8.45 18.70
C MET A 46 14.81 9.59 17.73
N ASP A 47 15.62 9.81 16.69
CA ASP A 47 15.36 10.84 15.66
C ASP A 47 14.11 10.52 14.84
N LEU A 48 13.84 9.23 14.58
CA LEU A 48 12.62 8.79 13.89
C LEU A 48 11.36 8.98 14.72
N MET A 49 11.49 8.89 16.03
CA MET A 49 10.38 9.04 16.96
C MET A 49 10.15 10.49 17.39
N GLY A 50 11.15 11.37 17.23
CA GLY A 50 11.07 12.77 17.66
C GLY A 50 10.99 12.91 19.17
N VAL A 51 11.66 12.01 19.90
CA VAL A 51 11.56 11.86 21.36
C VAL A 51 12.85 12.34 22.02
N THR A 52 12.72 12.97 23.19
CA THR A 52 13.87 13.46 23.98
C THR A 52 14.66 12.33 24.66
N GLU A 53 15.91 12.62 25.08
CA GLU A 53 16.75 11.65 25.80
C GLU A 53 16.10 11.14 27.11
N GLU A 54 15.49 12.03 27.89
CA GLU A 54 14.80 11.66 29.14
C GLU A 54 13.62 10.70 28.89
N GLU A 55 12.80 10.97 27.86
CA GLU A 55 11.67 10.12 27.49
C GLU A 55 12.13 8.75 26.94
N LEU A 56 13.30 8.69 26.30
CA LEU A 56 13.88 7.42 25.85
C LEU A 56 14.36 6.57 27.03
N GLU A 57 15.00 7.16 28.03
CA GLU A 57 15.42 6.41 29.21
C GLU A 57 14.22 5.81 29.97
N GLU A 58 13.11 6.54 30.04
CA GLU A 58 11.91 6.11 30.75
C GLU A 58 11.02 5.14 29.92
N TYR A 59 10.80 5.43 28.64
CA TYR A 59 9.83 4.71 27.78
C TYR A 59 10.43 4.03 26.55
N GLY A 60 11.74 4.10 26.34
CA GLY A 60 12.40 3.71 25.08
C GLY A 60 12.11 2.27 24.64
N ALA A 61 12.09 1.33 25.58
CA ALA A 61 11.77 -0.07 25.27
C ALA A 61 10.31 -0.24 24.80
N PHE A 62 9.36 0.40 25.48
CA PHE A 62 7.94 0.36 25.13
C PHE A 62 7.68 1.01 23.77
N MET A 63 8.31 2.16 23.53
CA MET A 63 8.25 2.90 22.28
C MET A 63 8.81 2.10 21.10
N THR A 64 9.98 1.50 21.27
CA THR A 64 10.61 0.64 20.26
C THR A 64 9.73 -0.57 19.92
N VAL A 65 9.22 -1.29 20.92
CA VAL A 65 8.33 -2.44 20.70
C VAL A 65 7.06 -2.02 19.97
N THR A 66 6.46 -0.89 20.37
CA THR A 66 5.24 -0.36 19.73
C THR A 66 5.49 0.01 18.28
N PHE A 67 6.62 0.63 17.97
CA PHE A 67 7.04 0.95 16.60
C PHE A 67 7.14 -0.31 15.74
N PHE A 68 7.87 -1.33 16.18
CA PHE A 68 7.99 -2.60 15.45
C PHE A 68 6.65 -3.33 15.30
N LEU A 69 5.76 -3.23 16.29
CA LEU A 69 4.42 -3.81 16.24
C LEU A 69 3.56 -3.12 15.17
N ILE A 70 3.51 -1.78 15.17
CA ILE A 70 2.80 -0.99 14.16
C ILE A 70 3.34 -1.31 12.76
N MET A 71 4.67 -1.39 12.64
CA MET A 71 5.34 -1.77 11.41
C MET A 71 4.95 -3.16 10.92
N GLY A 72 4.94 -4.15 11.82
CA GLY A 72 4.47 -5.49 11.51
C GLY A 72 3.02 -5.50 11.04
N ILE A 73 2.14 -4.72 11.68
CA ILE A 73 0.74 -4.56 11.26
C ILE A 73 0.66 -4.00 9.85
N ILE A 74 1.40 -2.93 9.52
CA ILE A 74 1.40 -2.32 8.19
C ILE A 74 1.80 -3.34 7.11
N VAL A 75 2.87 -4.10 7.33
CA VAL A 75 3.33 -5.15 6.41
C VAL A 75 2.27 -6.25 6.25
N LEU A 76 1.69 -6.71 7.36
CA LEU A 76 0.61 -7.70 7.34
C LEU A 76 -0.63 -7.19 6.58
N MET A 77 -0.93 -5.89 6.66
CA MET A 77 -2.01 -5.27 5.92
C MET A 77 -1.73 -5.25 4.41
N TYR A 78 -0.52 -4.92 3.96
CA TYR A 78 -0.13 -5.04 2.54
C TYR A 78 -0.28 -6.48 2.03
N ILE A 79 0.18 -7.46 2.83
CA ILE A 79 0.04 -8.88 2.52
C ILE A 79 -1.44 -9.29 2.43
N TYR A 80 -2.25 -8.86 3.40
CA TYR A 80 -3.69 -9.11 3.43
C TYR A 80 -4.37 -8.53 2.19
N LEU A 81 -4.09 -7.26 1.86
CA LEU A 81 -4.67 -6.56 0.74
C LEU A 81 -4.34 -7.26 -0.59
N GLY A 82 -3.05 -7.54 -0.83
CA GLY A 82 -2.60 -8.23 -2.04
C GLY A 82 -3.20 -9.61 -2.19
N ARG A 83 -3.19 -10.44 -1.13
CA ARG A 83 -3.79 -11.78 -1.15
C ARG A 83 -5.30 -11.74 -1.40
N ARG A 84 -6.02 -10.78 -0.82
CA ARG A 84 -7.47 -10.64 -1.01
C ARG A 84 -7.81 -10.16 -2.42
N ALA A 85 -7.07 -9.20 -2.96
CA ALA A 85 -7.21 -8.73 -4.33
C ALA A 85 -7.00 -9.87 -5.33
N ILE A 86 -5.94 -10.66 -5.18
CA ILE A 86 -5.66 -11.84 -6.04
C ILE A 86 -6.78 -12.88 -5.94
N LYS A 87 -7.28 -13.17 -4.73
CA LYS A 87 -8.42 -14.10 -4.55
C LYS A 87 -9.70 -13.58 -5.20
N TYR A 88 -9.95 -12.27 -5.11
CA TYR A 88 -11.09 -11.62 -5.75
C TYR A 88 -11.00 -11.69 -7.28
N ALA A 89 -9.84 -11.36 -7.85
CA ALA A 89 -9.57 -11.43 -9.29
C ALA A 89 -9.79 -12.84 -9.86
N LYS A 90 -9.41 -13.88 -9.11
CA LYS A 90 -9.59 -15.30 -9.49
C LYS A 90 -11.01 -15.83 -9.24
N GLY A 91 -11.95 -14.99 -8.80
CA GLY A 91 -13.32 -15.42 -8.48
C GLY A 91 -13.46 -16.27 -7.22
N LYS A 92 -12.38 -16.44 -6.44
CA LYS A 92 -12.38 -17.24 -5.20
C LYS A 92 -12.98 -16.49 -3.99
N SER A 93 -13.28 -15.21 -4.13
CA SER A 93 -13.96 -14.42 -3.11
C SER A 93 -14.88 -13.38 -3.75
N LYS A 94 -16.09 -13.22 -3.22
CA LYS A 94 -17.04 -12.16 -3.61
C LYS A 94 -16.99 -10.95 -2.67
N ARG A 95 -16.21 -11.02 -1.58
CA ARG A 95 -16.18 -9.97 -0.54
C ARG A 95 -15.33 -8.80 -1.01
N LEU A 96 -15.93 -7.61 -1.03
CA LEU A 96 -15.29 -6.34 -1.41
C LEU A 96 -14.67 -5.59 -0.22
N PHE A 97 -14.62 -6.21 0.97
CA PHE A 97 -14.13 -5.56 2.18
C PHE A 97 -12.67 -5.09 2.05
N PHE A 98 -11.86 -5.76 1.21
CA PHE A 98 -10.50 -5.32 0.92
C PHE A 98 -10.42 -3.96 0.22
N LEU A 99 -11.50 -3.50 -0.45
CA LEU A 99 -11.55 -2.17 -1.07
C LEU A 99 -11.60 -1.05 -0.05
N VAL A 100 -12.19 -1.29 1.13
CA VAL A 100 -12.19 -0.30 2.21
C VAL A 100 -10.76 -0.05 2.68
N PHE A 101 -9.99 -1.12 2.87
CA PHE A 101 -8.56 -1.01 3.17
C PHE A 101 -7.78 -0.39 2.02
N ALA A 102 -8.04 -0.78 0.76
CA ALA A 102 -7.37 -0.18 -0.38
C ALA A 102 -7.56 1.35 -0.42
N ALA A 103 -8.79 1.82 -0.18
CA ALA A 103 -9.13 3.23 -0.15
C ALA A 103 -8.47 3.95 1.04
N LEU A 104 -8.48 3.34 2.23
CA LEU A 104 -7.80 3.87 3.40
C LEU A 104 -6.30 4.02 3.16
N PHE A 105 -5.64 2.97 2.62
CA PHE A 105 -4.23 3.01 2.27
C PHE A 105 -3.92 4.07 1.23
N LEU A 106 -4.75 4.19 0.19
CA LEU A 106 -4.57 5.22 -0.83
C LEU A 106 -4.58 6.62 -0.21
N ILE A 107 -5.54 6.90 0.68
CA ILE A 107 -5.62 8.18 1.39
C ILE A 107 -4.37 8.40 2.25
N LEU A 108 -3.96 7.40 3.03
CA LEU A 108 -2.77 7.50 3.89
C LEU A 108 -1.50 7.74 3.07
N THR A 109 -1.31 7.02 1.96
CA THR A 109 -0.14 7.20 1.09
C THR A 109 -0.14 8.58 0.45
N VAL A 110 -1.29 9.07 -0.03
CA VAL A 110 -1.40 10.42 -0.60
C VAL A 110 -1.12 11.51 0.44
N LEU A 111 -1.60 11.35 1.67
CA LEU A 111 -1.32 12.29 2.77
C LEU A 111 0.15 12.29 3.19
N GLY A 112 0.88 11.19 2.96
CA GLY A 112 2.31 11.09 3.22
C GLY A 112 3.19 11.75 2.16
N LEU A 113 2.70 11.92 0.92
CA LEU A 113 3.51 12.46 -0.19
C LEU A 113 4.14 13.85 0.08
N PRO A 114 3.45 14.82 0.73
CA PRO A 114 4.04 16.10 1.09
C PRO A 114 5.30 16.00 1.96
N GLY A 115 5.44 14.94 2.77
CA GLY A 115 6.59 14.72 3.64
C GLY A 115 7.91 14.64 2.87
N TYR A 116 7.90 14.04 1.67
CA TYR A 116 9.09 13.95 0.83
C TYR A 116 9.61 15.32 0.38
N PHE A 117 8.73 16.30 0.15
CA PHE A 117 9.16 17.66 -0.24
C PHE A 117 9.77 18.45 0.92
N ILE A 118 9.44 18.07 2.16
CA ILE A 118 10.05 18.65 3.37
C ILE A 118 11.45 18.03 3.53
N GLU A 119 11.56 16.70 3.47
CA GLU A 119 12.84 15.99 3.58
C GLU A 119 13.87 16.44 2.54
N ILE A 120 13.47 16.64 1.27
CA ILE A 120 14.38 17.14 0.21
C ILE A 120 14.94 18.53 0.53
N LYS A 121 14.16 19.39 1.22
CA LYS A 121 14.62 20.74 1.57
C LYS A 121 15.63 20.72 2.71
N GLU A 122 15.52 19.75 3.61
CA GLU A 122 16.35 19.65 4.82
C GLU A 122 17.64 18.86 4.58
N ASP A 123 17.60 17.83 3.72
CA ASP A 123 18.75 16.96 3.47
C ASP A 123 18.93 16.62 1.99
N LEU A 124 19.75 17.43 1.31
CA LEU A 124 20.10 17.23 -0.10
C LEU A 124 21.07 16.06 -0.32
N THR A 125 21.71 15.53 0.72
CA THR A 125 22.72 14.47 0.58
C THR A 125 22.08 13.10 0.30
N GLN A 126 20.81 12.92 0.68
CA GLN A 126 20.07 11.67 0.51
C GLN A 126 19.00 11.74 -0.60
N ILE A 127 19.13 12.69 -1.53
CA ILE A 127 18.10 12.96 -2.54
C ILE A 127 17.72 11.73 -3.37
N ASP A 128 18.69 10.88 -3.72
CA ASP A 128 18.45 9.67 -4.52
C ASP A 128 17.55 8.67 -3.78
N THR A 129 17.80 8.46 -2.49
CA THR A 129 17.00 7.58 -1.63
C THR A 129 15.59 8.14 -1.45
N ILE A 130 15.48 9.45 -1.23
CA ILE A 130 14.19 10.14 -1.07
C ILE A 130 13.36 10.05 -2.36
N LEU A 131 13.97 10.31 -3.52
CA LEU A 131 13.31 10.20 -4.83
C LEU A 131 12.88 8.76 -5.12
N ALA A 132 13.73 7.77 -4.82
CA ALA A 132 13.38 6.36 -4.99
C ALA A 132 12.14 5.98 -4.15
N ALA A 133 12.10 6.41 -2.88
CA ALA A 133 10.94 6.19 -2.01
C ALA A 133 9.67 6.89 -2.54
N LEU A 134 9.80 8.15 -2.97
CA LEU A 134 8.70 8.92 -3.57
C LEU A 134 8.12 8.23 -4.81
N PHE A 135 8.96 7.72 -5.72
CA PHE A 135 8.48 7.02 -6.91
C PHE A 135 7.74 5.73 -6.58
N VAL A 136 8.17 4.99 -5.56
CA VAL A 136 7.47 3.78 -5.11
C VAL A 136 6.11 4.14 -4.52
N ASP A 137 6.01 5.21 -3.73
CA ASP A 137 4.74 5.64 -3.15
C ASP A 137 3.76 6.19 -4.20
N ILE A 138 4.24 6.96 -5.18
CA ILE A 138 3.43 7.37 -6.34
C ILE A 138 2.92 6.14 -7.09
N THR A 139 3.78 5.17 -7.37
CA THR A 139 3.39 3.92 -8.04
C THR A 139 2.37 3.14 -7.20
N THR A 140 2.52 3.15 -5.88
CA THR A 140 1.58 2.53 -4.94
C THR A 140 0.20 3.20 -5.03
N CYS A 141 0.14 4.52 -5.09
CA CYS A 141 -1.10 5.27 -5.30
C CYS A 141 -1.79 4.87 -6.60
N PHE A 142 -1.05 4.80 -7.71
CA PHE A 142 -1.61 4.36 -9.00
C PHE A 142 -2.12 2.92 -8.95
N ALA A 143 -1.36 2.00 -8.35
CA ALA A 143 -1.75 0.60 -8.24
C ALA A 143 -3.02 0.43 -7.37
N LEU A 144 -3.12 1.15 -6.25
CA LEU A 144 -4.30 1.16 -5.39
C LEU A 144 -5.52 1.76 -6.11
N GLY A 145 -5.35 2.92 -6.78
CA GLY A 145 -6.40 3.58 -7.54
C GLY A 145 -6.94 2.71 -8.68
N ASP A 146 -6.07 2.14 -9.50
CA ASP A 146 -6.47 1.24 -10.59
C ASP A 146 -7.13 -0.04 -10.05
N MET A 147 -6.65 -0.59 -8.93
CA MET A 147 -7.28 -1.75 -8.29
C MET A 147 -8.72 -1.45 -7.84
N ILE A 148 -8.94 -0.30 -7.19
CA ILE A 148 -10.27 0.14 -6.75
C ILE A 148 -11.18 0.35 -7.96
N TYR A 149 -10.72 1.08 -8.97
CA TYR A 149 -11.46 1.33 -10.19
C TYR A 149 -11.85 0.03 -10.89
N ALA A 150 -10.90 -0.87 -11.11
CA ALA A 150 -11.13 -2.16 -11.76
C ALA A 150 -12.12 -3.03 -10.97
N ALA A 151 -12.04 -3.04 -9.64
CA ALA A 151 -12.97 -3.80 -8.80
C ALA A 151 -14.41 -3.26 -8.86
N ILE A 152 -14.58 -1.94 -8.90
CA ILE A 152 -15.89 -1.29 -9.12
C ILE A 152 -16.44 -1.69 -10.49
N GLN A 153 -15.62 -1.68 -11.54
CA GLN A 153 -16.05 -2.06 -12.88
C GLN A 153 -16.41 -3.54 -12.99
N VAL A 154 -15.65 -4.44 -12.36
CA VAL A 154 -16.02 -5.88 -12.28
C VAL A 154 -17.39 -6.03 -11.62
N LYS A 155 -17.66 -5.31 -10.52
CA LYS A 155 -18.97 -5.36 -9.85
C LYS A 155 -20.09 -4.85 -10.76
N ARG A 156 -19.91 -3.71 -11.42
CA ARG A 156 -20.91 -3.12 -12.32
C ARG A 156 -21.23 -4.05 -13.50
N LEU A 157 -20.21 -4.54 -14.20
CA LEU A 157 -20.38 -5.45 -15.33
C LEU A 157 -21.03 -6.77 -14.90
N SER A 158 -20.63 -7.32 -13.75
CA SER A 158 -21.21 -8.58 -13.24
C SER A 158 -22.68 -8.46 -12.82
N LYS A 159 -23.13 -7.30 -12.32
CA LYS A 159 -24.53 -7.05 -11.98
C LYS A 159 -25.41 -6.80 -13.20
N GLY A 160 -24.90 -6.09 -14.20
CA GLY A 160 -25.60 -5.90 -15.47
C GLY A 160 -25.89 -7.22 -16.19
N THR A 161 -25.05 -8.24 -16.00
CA THR A 161 -25.27 -9.58 -16.57
C THR A 161 -26.45 -10.32 -15.93
N VAL A 162 -26.70 -10.13 -14.63
CA VAL A 162 -27.79 -10.83 -13.91
C VAL A 162 -29.17 -10.30 -14.31
N LEU A 163 -29.27 -9.04 -14.74
CA LEU A 163 -30.52 -8.42 -15.17
C LEU A 163 -30.85 -8.67 -16.66
N SER A 164 -29.89 -9.12 -17.48
CA SER A 164 -30.15 -9.46 -18.89
C SER A 164 -30.58 -10.92 -19.10
N GLU A 165 -30.54 -11.74 -18.05
CA GLU A 165 -30.91 -13.17 -18.07
C GLU A 165 -32.28 -13.43 -17.39
N VAL A 166 -32.99 -12.35 -16.99
CA VAL A 166 -34.36 -12.38 -16.44
C VAL A 166 -35.26 -11.57 -17.36
#